data_AF-A0A165ACP1-F1
#
_entry.id   AF-A0A165ACP1-F1
#
_cell.length_a   1.000
_cell.length_b   1.000
_cell.length_c   1.000
_cell.angle_alpha   90.00
_cell.angle_beta   90.00
_cell.angle_gamma   90.00
#
_symmetry.space_group_name_H-M   'P 1'
#
loop_
_entity.id
_entity.type
_entity.pdbx_description
1 polymer ?
#
loop_
_entity_poly.entity_id
_entity_poly.type
_entity_poly.pdbx_seq_one_letter_code
_entity_poly.pdbx_strand_id
1 'polypeptide(L)'
;MVAVSTIGSNVGLMLGSLWPSLLMPADKVHLTYPLSSRFLHIIQETGYFHIQATKPDTVGMALSDSPIGLAAYILEKFSTWTKASSTKLQDGGLLQKFTMDELLNNVMIYWTTNSITTSMRLYSEAMSAKTFGYDLDNIACVVPTGAAVFPEELFVQPAPLVKFKFTNLITYNIMDRGGHFAAYEEPQLLADEVLQFVQQVEKL
;
A
#
# COMPACT_ATOMS: atom_id res chain seq x y z
N MET A 1 1.94 -3.28 1.56
CA MET A 1 0.56 -3.25 2.09
C MET A 1 0.05 -4.62 2.48
N VAL A 2 -0.34 -4.81 3.75
CA VAL A 2 -1.14 -5.95 4.23
C VAL A 2 -2.51 -5.42 4.63
N ALA A 3 -3.53 -5.68 3.81
CA ALA A 3 -4.90 -5.24 4.06
C ALA A 3 -5.85 -6.44 4.01
N VAL A 4 -6.75 -6.52 5.00
CA VAL A 4 -7.75 -7.57 5.18
C VAL A 4 -9.12 -6.93 5.31
N SER A 5 -10.07 -7.36 4.47
CA SER A 5 -11.44 -6.82 4.43
C SER A 5 -12.51 -7.89 4.67
N THR A 6 -12.24 -8.83 5.57
CA THR A 6 -13.26 -9.76 6.08
C THR A 6 -14.32 -9.03 6.91
N ILE A 7 -15.49 -9.62 7.09
CA ILE A 7 -16.52 -9.09 8.01
C ILE A 7 -15.93 -8.92 9.42
N GLY A 8 -15.21 -9.93 9.92
CA GLY A 8 -14.63 -9.91 11.26
C GLY A 8 -13.55 -8.85 11.45
N SER A 9 -12.64 -8.68 10.48
CA SER A 9 -11.62 -7.63 10.52
C SER A 9 -12.24 -6.23 10.46
N ASN A 10 -13.29 -6.03 9.65
CA ASN A 10 -13.98 -4.76 9.53
C ASN A 10 -14.74 -4.39 10.82
N VAL A 11 -15.45 -5.35 11.43
CA VAL A 11 -16.10 -5.14 12.74
C VAL A 11 -15.05 -4.85 13.81
N GLY A 12 -13.96 -5.62 13.84
CA GLY A 12 -12.85 -5.40 14.77
C GLY A 12 -12.23 -4.01 14.61
N LEU A 13 -12.01 -3.55 13.37
CA LEU A 13 -11.50 -2.22 13.08
C LEU A 13 -12.42 -1.13 13.64
N MET A 14 -13.73 -1.26 13.46
CA MET A 14 -14.72 -0.32 14.01
C MET A 14 -14.72 -0.32 15.53
N LEU A 15 -14.74 -1.50 16.18
CA LEU A 15 -14.72 -1.60 17.65
C LEU A 15 -13.42 -1.06 18.26
N GLY A 16 -12.29 -1.22 17.57
CA GLY A 16 -11.02 -0.65 18.00
C GLY A 16 -10.98 0.87 18.00
N SER A 17 -11.95 1.57 17.38
CA SER A 17 -12.09 3.02 17.55
C SER A 17 -12.50 3.42 18.98
N LEU A 18 -13.19 2.52 19.70
CA LEU A 18 -13.60 2.70 21.09
C LEU A 18 -12.53 2.16 22.05
N TRP A 19 -11.90 1.04 21.70
CA TRP A 19 -10.91 0.35 22.54
C TRP A 19 -9.64 -0.04 21.76
N PRO A 20 -8.82 0.94 21.32
CA PRO A 20 -7.68 0.67 20.46
C PRO A 20 -6.59 -0.17 21.13
N SER A 21 -6.48 -0.10 22.47
CA SER A 21 -5.53 -0.89 23.26
C SER A 21 -5.75 -2.40 23.18
N LEU A 22 -6.93 -2.85 22.74
CA LEU A 22 -7.19 -4.28 22.51
C LEU A 22 -6.51 -4.80 21.23
N LEU A 23 -6.24 -3.91 20.28
CA LEU A 23 -5.71 -4.28 18.96
C LEU A 23 -4.22 -3.97 18.83
N MET A 24 -3.74 -2.91 19.47
CA MET A 24 -2.35 -2.47 19.32
C MET A 24 -1.83 -1.69 20.54
N PRO A 25 -0.49 -1.65 20.73
CA PRO A 25 0.14 -0.82 21.76
C PRO A 25 -0.21 0.66 21.63
N ALA A 26 -0.25 1.36 22.78
CA ALA A 26 -0.68 2.76 22.87
C ALA A 26 0.13 3.72 21.96
N ASP A 27 1.43 3.49 21.84
CA ASP A 27 2.34 4.27 20.99
C ASP A 27 2.10 4.05 19.49
N LYS A 28 1.44 2.95 19.10
CA LYS A 28 1.16 2.59 17.70
C LYS A 28 -0.28 2.90 17.25
N VAL A 29 -1.15 3.32 18.16
CA VAL A 29 -2.58 3.61 17.85
C VAL A 29 -2.75 4.61 16.69
N HIS A 30 -1.87 5.61 16.62
CA HIS A 30 -1.90 6.65 15.60
C HIS A 30 -1.72 6.12 14.15
N LEU A 31 -1.16 4.92 13.99
CA LEU A 31 -0.97 4.29 12.67
C LEU A 31 -2.31 3.88 12.03
N THR A 32 -3.33 3.56 12.84
CA THR A 32 -4.63 3.10 12.36
C THR A 32 -5.76 4.07 12.70
N TYR A 33 -5.70 4.75 13.85
CA TYR A 33 -6.76 5.60 14.37
C TYR A 33 -6.34 7.09 14.42
N PRO A 34 -7.30 8.04 14.34
CA PRO A 34 -8.75 7.83 14.22
C PRO A 34 -9.19 7.47 12.80
N LEU A 35 -10.21 6.60 12.69
CA LEU A 35 -10.72 6.13 11.39
C LEU A 35 -11.32 7.26 10.54
N SER A 36 -11.83 8.34 11.15
CA SER A 36 -12.36 9.49 10.42
C SER A 36 -11.29 10.19 9.58
N SER A 37 -10.11 10.44 10.18
CA SER A 37 -8.96 10.99 9.45
C SER A 37 -8.48 10.05 8.36
N ARG A 38 -8.47 8.73 8.63
CA ARG A 38 -8.12 7.73 7.62
C ARG A 38 -9.10 7.75 6.46
N PHE A 39 -10.41 7.73 6.72
CA PHE A 39 -11.45 7.80 5.71
C PHE A 39 -11.32 9.03 4.81
N LEU A 40 -11.08 10.21 5.40
CA LEU A 40 -10.84 11.43 4.62
C LEU A 40 -9.59 11.30 3.72
N HIS A 41 -8.52 10.72 4.26
CA HIS A 41 -7.31 10.44 3.49
C HIS A 41 -7.58 9.45 2.34
N ILE A 42 -8.39 8.40 2.55
CA ILE A 42 -8.81 7.49 1.47
C ILE A 42 -9.46 8.28 0.34
N ILE A 43 -10.43 9.14 0.65
CA ILE A 43 -11.14 9.91 -0.38
C ILE A 43 -10.17 10.79 -1.15
N GLN A 44 -9.25 11.47 -0.46
CA GLN A 44 -8.25 12.34 -1.07
C GLN A 44 -7.30 11.56 -1.99
N GLU A 45 -6.86 10.38 -1.57
CA GLU A 45 -5.78 9.65 -2.24
C GLU A 45 -6.22 8.58 -3.25
N THR A 46 -7.51 8.24 -3.32
CA THR A 46 -8.03 7.16 -4.20
C THR A 46 -8.62 7.64 -5.52
N GLY A 47 -8.50 8.92 -5.87
CA GLY A 47 -8.95 9.43 -7.17
C GLY A 47 -8.32 8.70 -8.36
N TYR A 48 -7.00 8.42 -8.28
CA TYR A 48 -6.27 7.65 -9.29
C TYR A 48 -6.86 6.23 -9.45
N PHE A 49 -7.13 5.56 -8.32
CA PHE A 49 -7.68 4.22 -8.27
C PHE A 49 -9.06 4.19 -8.93
N HIS A 50 -9.93 5.15 -8.61
CA HIS A 50 -11.28 5.20 -9.15
C HIS A 50 -11.29 5.38 -10.68
N ILE A 51 -10.49 6.31 -11.22
CA ILE A 51 -10.45 6.50 -12.68
C ILE A 51 -9.81 5.30 -13.40
N GLN A 52 -8.77 4.68 -12.83
CA GLN A 52 -8.15 3.48 -13.40
C GLN A 52 -9.05 2.25 -13.34
N ALA A 53 -9.85 2.11 -12.28
CA ALA A 53 -10.80 1.01 -12.14
C ALA A 53 -12.01 1.12 -13.08
N THR A 54 -12.27 2.28 -13.68
CA THR A 54 -13.50 2.52 -14.46
C THR A 54 -13.26 2.91 -15.91
N LYS A 55 -12.22 3.72 -16.18
CA LYS A 55 -11.89 4.28 -17.51
C LYS A 55 -10.38 4.26 -17.77
N PRO A 56 -9.68 3.11 -17.60
CA PRO A 56 -8.22 3.04 -17.71
C PRO A 56 -7.72 3.48 -19.10
N ASP A 57 -8.41 3.09 -20.17
CA ASP A 57 -8.06 3.48 -21.55
C ASP A 57 -8.18 4.98 -21.81
N THR A 58 -9.11 5.67 -21.15
CA THR A 58 -9.29 7.12 -21.32
C THR A 58 -8.16 7.90 -20.67
N VAL A 59 -7.87 7.63 -19.39
CA VAL A 59 -6.78 8.30 -18.67
C VAL A 59 -5.41 7.86 -19.22
N GLY A 60 -5.26 6.58 -19.56
CA GLY A 60 -4.05 6.02 -20.12
C GLY A 60 -3.66 6.65 -21.46
N MET A 61 -4.62 6.92 -22.35
CA MET A 61 -4.35 7.59 -23.63
C MET A 61 -3.74 8.99 -23.44
N ALA A 62 -4.22 9.76 -22.45
CA ALA A 62 -3.66 11.08 -22.16
C ALA A 62 -2.24 11.01 -21.59
N LEU A 63 -1.93 9.98 -20.79
CA LEU A 63 -0.61 9.80 -20.17
C LEU A 63 0.42 9.22 -21.16
N SER A 64 -0.02 8.37 -22.10
CA SER A 64 0.85 7.79 -23.13
C SER A 64 1.44 8.83 -24.09
N ASP A 65 0.73 9.94 -24.33
CA ASP A 65 1.15 10.96 -25.31
C ASP A 65 1.91 12.15 -24.68
N SER A 66 1.97 12.22 -23.34
CA SER A 66 2.61 13.32 -22.61
C SER A 66 3.64 12.81 -21.61
N PRO A 67 4.96 12.98 -21.84
CA PRO A 67 5.98 12.53 -20.90
C PRO A 67 5.91 13.30 -19.57
N ILE A 68 5.53 14.59 -19.62
CA ILE A 68 5.31 15.42 -18.42
C ILE A 68 4.07 14.93 -17.68
N GLY A 69 2.97 14.63 -18.37
CA GLY A 69 1.76 14.08 -17.78
C GLY A 69 2.02 12.74 -17.09
N LEU A 70 2.73 11.83 -17.77
CA LEU A 70 3.13 10.54 -17.22
C LEU A 70 4.01 10.70 -15.97
N ALA A 71 5.07 11.52 -16.05
CA ALA A 71 5.96 11.76 -14.94
C ALA A 71 5.22 12.36 -13.74
N ALA A 72 4.40 13.39 -13.94
CA ALA A 72 3.62 13.99 -12.85
C ALA A 72 2.68 12.98 -12.18
N TYR A 73 2.00 12.15 -12.98
CA TYR A 73 1.05 11.15 -12.48
C TYR A 73 1.73 10.05 -11.64
N ILE A 74 2.92 9.61 -12.04
CA ILE A 74 3.69 8.59 -11.32
C ILE A 74 4.41 9.19 -10.11
N LEU A 75 5.13 10.30 -10.29
CA LEU A 75 5.99 10.89 -9.26
C LEU A 75 5.18 11.45 -8.08
N GLU A 76 3.95 11.90 -8.30
CA GLU A 76 3.07 12.28 -7.19
C GLU A 76 2.90 11.12 -6.17
N LYS A 77 2.84 9.86 -6.65
CA LYS A 77 2.76 8.70 -5.75
C LYS A 77 4.06 8.49 -4.98
N PHE A 78 5.21 8.68 -5.61
CA PHE A 78 6.51 8.67 -4.93
C PHE A 78 6.66 9.77 -3.87
N SER A 79 5.95 10.90 -4.01
CA SER A 79 5.85 11.91 -2.96
C SER A 79 4.96 11.41 -1.81
N THR A 80 3.68 11.22 -2.09
CA THR A 80 2.65 11.04 -1.07
C THR A 80 2.77 9.71 -0.34
N TRP A 81 3.09 8.63 -1.06
CA TRP A 81 3.12 7.27 -0.49
C TRP A 81 4.45 6.90 0.18
N THR A 82 5.50 7.71 -0.02
CA THR A 82 6.74 7.63 0.75
C THR A 82 6.54 8.27 2.12
N LYS A 83 5.89 9.44 2.15
CA LYS A 83 5.58 10.17 3.38
C LYS A 83 4.43 11.12 3.14
N ALA A 84 3.32 10.95 3.87
CA ALA A 84 2.12 11.77 3.65
C ALA A 84 2.37 13.28 3.81
N SER A 85 3.30 13.66 4.68
CA SER A 85 3.66 15.08 4.91
C SER A 85 4.37 15.75 3.72
N SER A 86 4.90 14.98 2.76
CA SER A 86 5.58 15.51 1.57
C SER A 86 4.67 16.37 0.68
N THR A 87 3.35 16.13 0.74
CA THR A 87 2.32 16.95 0.07
C THR A 87 2.33 18.43 0.48
N LYS A 88 2.94 18.76 1.62
CA LYS A 88 3.07 20.14 2.12
C LYS A 88 4.34 20.83 1.64
N LEU A 89 5.23 20.12 0.96
CA LEU A 89 6.50 20.63 0.48
C LEU A 89 6.34 21.13 -0.96
N GLN A 90 7.02 22.23 -1.28
CA GLN A 90 6.95 22.85 -2.61
C GLN A 90 7.46 21.92 -3.72
N ASP A 91 8.45 21.09 -3.40
CA ASP A 91 9.08 20.12 -4.31
C ASP A 91 8.50 18.70 -4.18
N GLY A 92 7.45 18.53 -3.36
CA GLY A 92 6.85 17.22 -3.06
C GLY A 92 7.80 16.26 -2.33
N GLY A 93 8.93 16.72 -1.78
CA GLY A 93 9.87 15.86 -1.05
C GLY A 93 10.45 14.69 -1.86
N LEU A 94 10.38 14.73 -3.20
CA LEU A 94 10.74 13.61 -4.08
C LEU A 94 12.18 13.14 -3.87
N LEU A 95 13.09 14.06 -3.58
CA LEU A 95 14.51 13.78 -3.44
C LEU A 95 14.96 13.45 -2.00
N GLN A 96 14.02 13.26 -1.06
CA GLN A 96 14.36 12.89 0.32
C GLN A 96 14.78 11.42 0.45
N LYS A 97 14.23 10.55 -0.40
CA LYS A 97 14.47 9.10 -0.39
C LYS A 97 15.09 8.56 -1.66
N PHE A 98 14.94 9.28 -2.78
CA PHE A 98 15.37 8.82 -4.09
C PHE A 98 16.21 9.90 -4.77
N THR A 99 17.11 9.47 -5.64
CA THR A 99 17.72 10.35 -6.63
C THR A 99 16.77 10.60 -7.79
N MET A 100 17.02 11.65 -8.58
CA MET A 100 16.21 11.91 -9.77
C MET A 100 16.34 10.78 -10.81
N ASP A 101 17.53 10.21 -10.96
CA ASP A 101 17.77 9.10 -11.89
C ASP A 101 16.98 7.85 -11.49
N GLU A 102 16.90 7.55 -10.20
CA GLU A 102 16.07 6.46 -9.65
C GLU A 102 14.59 6.64 -10.00
N LEU A 103 14.04 7.83 -9.73
CA LEU A 103 12.66 8.16 -10.04
C LEU A 103 12.39 8.09 -11.55
N LEU A 104 13.26 8.69 -12.37
CA LEU A 104 13.12 8.70 -13.81
C LEU A 104 13.33 7.32 -14.43
N ASN A 105 14.17 6.46 -13.84
CA ASN A 105 14.31 5.08 -14.29
C ASN A 105 12.96 4.34 -14.22
N ASN A 106 12.20 4.52 -13.13
CA ASN A 106 10.85 3.95 -13.03
C ASN A 106 9.91 4.54 -14.10
N VAL A 107 9.87 5.86 -14.25
CA VAL A 107 9.06 6.54 -15.27
C VAL A 107 9.42 6.07 -16.69
N MET A 108 10.70 5.88 -16.97
CA MET A 108 11.19 5.45 -18.28
C MET A 108 10.80 4.02 -18.62
N ILE A 109 10.64 3.13 -17.64
CA ILE A 109 10.06 1.80 -17.89
C ILE A 109 8.65 1.95 -18.47
N TYR A 110 7.80 2.80 -17.88
CA TYR A 110 6.44 3.05 -18.38
C TYR A 110 6.43 3.75 -19.74
N TRP A 111 7.27 4.78 -19.90
CA TRP A 111 7.36 5.58 -21.12
C TRP A 111 7.83 4.75 -22.32
N THR A 112 8.98 4.08 -22.21
CA THR A 112 9.61 3.38 -23.33
C THR A 112 8.86 2.14 -23.77
N THR A 113 8.11 1.52 -22.86
CA THR A 113 7.27 0.35 -23.16
C THR A 113 5.84 0.73 -23.54
N ASN A 114 5.48 2.02 -23.44
CA ASN A 114 4.11 2.53 -23.60
C ASN A 114 3.07 1.69 -22.83
N SER A 115 3.40 1.34 -21.57
CA SER A 115 2.64 0.37 -20.78
C SER A 115 1.74 1.00 -19.71
N ILE A 116 1.62 2.33 -19.67
CA ILE A 116 0.77 3.00 -18.67
C ILE A 116 -0.69 2.55 -18.77
N THR A 117 -1.28 2.51 -19.97
CA THR A 117 -2.66 2.06 -20.17
C THR A 117 -2.85 0.59 -19.78
N THR A 118 -1.94 -0.30 -20.18
CA THR A 118 -2.07 -1.74 -19.87
C THR A 118 -1.87 -2.02 -18.39
N SER A 119 -1.01 -1.27 -17.69
CA SER A 119 -0.88 -1.36 -16.23
C SER A 119 -2.15 -0.94 -15.49
N MET A 120 -2.86 0.07 -15.99
CA MET A 120 -4.09 0.59 -15.36
C MET A 120 -5.28 -0.35 -15.55
N ARG A 121 -5.34 -1.12 -16.63
CA ARG A 121 -6.42 -2.10 -16.87
C ARG A 121 -6.52 -3.15 -15.75
N LEU A 122 -5.42 -3.44 -15.04
CA LEU A 122 -5.44 -4.34 -13.88
C LEU A 122 -6.43 -3.86 -12.81
N TYR A 123 -6.55 -2.55 -12.58
CA TYR A 123 -7.51 -2.00 -11.63
C TYR A 123 -8.95 -2.26 -12.07
N SER A 124 -9.24 -2.10 -13.36
CA SER A 124 -10.58 -2.38 -13.92
C SER A 124 -10.95 -3.85 -13.80
N GLU A 125 -10.01 -4.76 -14.07
CA GLU A 125 -10.24 -6.20 -13.95
C GLU A 125 -10.39 -6.64 -12.48
N ALA A 126 -9.55 -6.10 -11.60
CA ALA A 126 -9.61 -6.34 -10.16
C ALA A 126 -10.94 -5.87 -9.55
N MET A 127 -11.49 -4.77 -10.06
CA MET A 127 -12.75 -4.20 -9.59
C MET A 127 -14.00 -4.70 -10.33
N SER A 128 -13.86 -5.71 -11.20
CA SER A 128 -14.99 -6.28 -11.92
C SER A 128 -15.90 -7.09 -10.99
N ALA A 129 -17.21 -7.14 -11.31
CA ALA A 129 -18.18 -7.95 -10.57
C ALA A 129 -17.79 -9.43 -10.49
N LYS A 130 -17.12 -9.93 -11.55
CA LYS A 130 -16.59 -11.30 -11.59
C LYS A 130 -15.51 -11.51 -10.53
N THR A 131 -14.53 -10.61 -10.45
CA THR A 131 -13.42 -10.72 -9.49
C THR A 131 -13.91 -10.56 -8.05
N PHE A 132 -14.80 -9.59 -7.80
CA PHE A 132 -15.44 -9.44 -6.49
C PHE A 132 -16.25 -10.69 -6.09
N GLY A 133 -16.91 -11.35 -7.04
CA GLY A 133 -17.67 -12.58 -6.81
C GLY A 133 -16.84 -13.77 -6.34
N TYR A 134 -15.50 -13.71 -6.46
CA TYR A 134 -14.62 -14.75 -5.90
C TYR A 134 -14.46 -14.67 -4.38
N ASP A 135 -14.86 -13.55 -3.77
CA ASP A 135 -14.84 -13.34 -2.31
C ASP A 135 -13.50 -13.71 -1.65
N LEU A 136 -12.39 -13.37 -2.33
CA LEU A 136 -11.03 -13.78 -1.94
C LEU A 136 -10.65 -13.29 -0.54
N ASP A 137 -11.26 -12.22 -0.05
CA ASP A 137 -11.01 -11.68 1.28
C ASP A 137 -11.49 -12.59 2.41
N ASN A 138 -12.57 -13.34 2.20
CA ASN A 138 -13.08 -14.29 3.17
C ASN A 138 -12.45 -15.70 3.05
N ILE A 139 -11.54 -15.91 2.10
CA ILE A 139 -10.77 -17.15 1.99
C ILE A 139 -9.53 -17.06 2.87
N ALA A 140 -9.44 -17.95 3.86
CA ALA A 140 -8.30 -18.02 4.76
C ALA A 140 -7.00 -18.46 4.04
N CYS A 141 -5.92 -17.74 4.30
CA CYS A 141 -4.56 -18.12 3.95
C CYS A 141 -3.91 -18.87 5.11
N VAL A 142 -3.70 -20.17 4.93
CA VAL A 142 -3.11 -21.08 5.94
C VAL A 142 -1.59 -21.26 5.78
N VAL A 143 -1.01 -20.69 4.73
CA VAL A 143 0.43 -20.75 4.47
C VAL A 143 1.17 -19.85 5.48
N PRO A 144 2.35 -20.26 5.99
CA PRO A 144 3.19 -19.40 6.83
C PRO A 144 3.34 -18.01 6.21
N THR A 145 2.94 -16.99 6.95
CA THR A 145 2.88 -15.59 6.47
C THR A 145 3.69 -14.69 7.39
N GLY A 146 4.49 -13.78 6.82
CA GLY A 146 5.16 -12.70 7.54
C GLY A 146 4.61 -11.33 7.09
N ALA A 147 4.55 -10.37 8.01
CA ALA A 147 4.08 -9.01 7.73
C ALA A 147 5.10 -7.96 8.20
N ALA A 148 5.72 -7.28 7.23
CA ALA A 148 6.53 -6.08 7.45
C ALA A 148 5.66 -4.83 7.31
N VAL A 149 5.45 -4.10 8.40
CA VAL A 149 4.50 -2.98 8.50
C VAL A 149 5.25 -1.66 8.58
N PHE A 150 5.31 -0.95 7.47
CA PHE A 150 5.98 0.34 7.34
C PHE A 150 5.10 1.48 7.87
N PRO A 151 5.63 2.42 8.67
CA PRO A 151 4.83 3.40 9.39
C PRO A 151 4.15 4.45 8.51
N GLU A 152 4.71 4.74 7.33
CA GLU A 152 4.13 5.69 6.35
C GLU A 152 3.28 4.99 5.27
N GLU A 153 2.99 3.69 5.43
CA GLU A 153 2.07 2.97 4.55
C GLU A 153 0.65 3.56 4.64
N LEU A 154 -0.08 3.52 3.52
CA LEU A 154 -1.41 4.13 3.37
C LEU A 154 -2.42 3.57 4.37
N PHE A 155 -2.31 2.26 4.64
CA PHE A 155 -3.17 1.52 5.55
C PHE A 155 -2.35 0.56 6.41
N VAL A 156 -2.37 0.82 7.72
CA VAL A 156 -1.84 -0.09 8.73
C VAL A 156 -2.99 -0.75 9.47
N GLN A 157 -3.06 -2.08 9.40
CA GLN A 157 -4.03 -2.87 10.16
C GLN A 157 -3.34 -3.63 11.29
N PRO A 158 -3.86 -3.58 12.54
CA PRO A 158 -3.29 -4.32 13.66
C PRO A 158 -3.23 -5.84 13.43
N ALA A 159 -2.21 -6.49 13.99
CA ALA A 159 -1.98 -7.93 13.85
C ALA A 159 -3.22 -8.81 14.14
N PRO A 160 -4.03 -8.55 15.20
CA PRO A 160 -5.23 -9.34 15.45
C PRO A 160 -6.24 -9.28 14.29
N LEU A 161 -6.30 -8.17 13.56
CA LEU A 161 -7.19 -8.02 12.40
C LEU A 161 -6.64 -8.72 11.16
N VAL A 162 -5.32 -8.65 10.95
CA VAL A 162 -4.64 -9.35 9.84
C VAL A 162 -4.85 -10.87 9.92
N LYS A 163 -4.92 -11.42 11.15
CA LYS A 163 -5.15 -12.85 11.40
C LYS A 163 -6.52 -13.39 10.97
N PHE A 164 -7.51 -12.52 10.66
CA PHE A 164 -8.78 -12.99 10.11
C PHE A 164 -8.63 -13.62 8.72
N LYS A 165 -7.65 -13.18 7.93
CA LYS A 165 -7.33 -13.78 6.62
C LYS A 165 -6.08 -14.66 6.71
N PHE A 166 -5.01 -14.18 7.34
CA PHE A 166 -3.74 -14.90 7.44
C PHE A 166 -3.65 -15.65 8.77
N THR A 167 -4.21 -16.87 8.82
CA THR A 167 -4.36 -17.62 10.06
C THR A 167 -3.04 -18.20 10.59
N ASN A 168 -2.05 -18.37 9.71
CA ASN A 168 -0.70 -18.81 10.03
C ASN A 168 0.31 -17.65 9.95
N LEU A 169 0.05 -16.58 10.70
CA LEU A 169 0.92 -15.39 10.77
C LEU A 169 2.09 -15.64 11.73
N ILE A 170 3.29 -15.82 11.18
CA ILE A 170 4.54 -16.15 11.89
C ILE A 170 5.18 -14.87 12.45
N THR A 171 5.41 -13.87 11.61
CA THR A 171 5.98 -12.58 12.01
C THR A 171 5.00 -11.44 11.70
N TYR A 172 4.98 -10.45 12.59
CA TYR A 172 4.31 -9.18 12.39
C TYR A 172 5.19 -8.11 13.03
N ASN A 173 5.91 -7.36 12.21
CA ASN A 173 6.90 -6.39 12.67
C ASN A 173 6.53 -5.01 12.14
N ILE A 174 6.41 -4.04 13.05
CA ILE A 174 6.25 -2.63 12.69
C ILE A 174 7.64 -2.05 12.53
N MET A 175 7.98 -1.63 11.32
CA MET A 175 9.30 -1.13 10.96
C MET A 175 9.54 0.27 11.53
N ASP A 176 10.81 0.65 11.72
CA ASP A 176 11.17 1.94 12.29
C ASP A 176 10.89 3.13 11.37
N ARG A 177 10.91 2.90 10.05
CA ARG A 177 10.76 3.93 9.01
C ARG A 177 10.39 3.33 7.66
N GLY A 178 10.03 4.20 6.72
CA GLY A 178 9.67 3.88 5.34
C GLY A 178 8.15 3.88 5.11
N GLY A 179 7.74 3.93 3.85
CA GLY A 179 6.37 3.95 3.39
C GLY A 179 6.03 2.81 2.44
N HIS A 180 5.29 3.13 1.39
CA HIS A 180 4.71 2.17 0.47
C HIS A 180 5.75 1.45 -0.40
N PHE A 181 6.81 2.14 -0.82
CA PHE A 181 7.85 1.60 -1.69
C PHE A 181 8.99 0.99 -0.86
N ALA A 182 8.65 0.20 0.14
CA ALA A 182 9.55 -0.37 1.16
C ALA A 182 10.91 -0.86 0.63
N ALA A 183 10.89 -1.68 -0.43
CA ALA A 183 12.11 -2.24 -1.02
C ALA A 183 13.02 -1.19 -1.66
N TYR A 184 12.44 -0.08 -2.10
CA TYR A 184 13.15 1.00 -2.78
C TYR A 184 13.56 2.11 -1.82
N GLU A 185 12.74 2.41 -0.82
CA GLU A 185 13.02 3.40 0.22
C GLU A 185 14.03 2.89 1.26
N GLU A 186 13.89 1.63 1.67
CA GLU A 186 14.64 1.04 2.78
C GLU A 186 15.08 -0.40 2.45
N PRO A 187 15.91 -0.59 1.41
CA PRO A 187 16.24 -1.91 0.86
C PRO A 187 16.82 -2.86 1.89
N GLN A 188 17.77 -2.40 2.71
CA GLN A 188 18.40 -3.23 3.74
C GLN A 188 17.39 -3.64 4.83
N LEU A 189 16.53 -2.71 5.24
CA LEU A 189 15.55 -2.94 6.30
C LEU A 189 14.52 -4.00 5.87
N LEU A 190 14.05 -3.94 4.63
CA LEU A 190 13.16 -4.97 4.09
C LEU A 190 13.89 -6.30 3.88
N ALA A 191 15.12 -6.28 3.36
CA ALA A 191 15.90 -7.50 3.12
C ALA A 191 16.16 -8.26 4.43
N ASP A 192 16.54 -7.56 5.49
CA ASP A 192 16.77 -8.16 6.80
C ASP A 192 15.49 -8.81 7.35
N GLU A 193 14.34 -8.15 7.22
CA GLU A 193 13.04 -8.69 7.65
C GLU A 193 12.65 -9.95 6.85
N VAL A 194 12.85 -9.94 5.53
CA VAL A 194 12.58 -11.11 4.67
C VAL A 194 13.48 -12.29 5.07
N LEU A 195 14.77 -12.05 5.27
CA LEU A 195 15.72 -13.09 5.68
C LEU A 195 15.39 -13.66 7.06
N GLN A 196 15.02 -12.80 8.01
CA GLN A 196 14.59 -13.23 9.35
C GLN A 196 13.31 -14.08 9.27
N PHE A 197 12.33 -13.69 8.47
CA PHE A 197 11.11 -14.47 8.26
C PHE A 197 11.44 -15.85 7.66
N VAL A 198 12.25 -15.91 6.60
CA VAL A 198 12.65 -17.18 5.96
C VAL A 198 13.34 -18.10 6.97
N GLN A 199 14.28 -17.59 7.77
CA GLN A 199 14.96 -18.38 8.81
C GLN A 199 14.01 -18.93 9.88
N GLN A 200 12.89 -18.26 10.16
CA GLN A 200 11.87 -18.78 11.08
C GLN A 200 11.05 -19.88 10.42
N VAL A 201 10.64 -19.68 9.15
CA VAL A 201 9.85 -20.67 8.40
C VAL A 201 10.65 -21.96 8.15
N GLU A 202 11.95 -21.88 7.86
CA GLU A 202 12.82 -23.05 7.68
C GLU A 202 12.98 -23.91 8.95
N LYS A 203 12.57 -23.40 10.12
CA LYS A 203 12.62 -24.12 11.40
C LYS A 203 11.27 -24.72 11.82
N LEU A 204 10.19 -24.48 11.07
CA LEU A 204 8.86 -25.05 11.30
C LEU A 204 8.78 -26.49 10.82
#